data_AF-A0A6P2MVJ7-F1
#
_entry.id   AF-A0A6P2MVJ7-F1
#
_cell.length_a   1.000
_cell.length_b   1.000
_cell.length_c   1.000
_cell.angle_alpha   90.00
_cell.angle_beta   90.00
_cell.angle_gamma   90.00
#
_symmetry.space_group_name_H-M   'P 1'
#
loop_
_entity.id
_entity.type
_entity.pdbx_description
1 polymer ?
#
loop_
_entity_poly.entity_id
_entity_poly.type
_entity_poly.pdbx_seq_one_letter_code
_entity_poly.pdbx_strand_id
1 'polypeptide(L)'
;MDVQLPDGTQTSFIVRAFVLPRKEEFSSDANRIAARISNERQGLYIYRENRLIHGPDWMNMFKQEPHYSLLRVELSFDHSLDNAFQVDIKKSRIELNSGLYEWLRDKFLAGPRREAETRYRKGAAGVAKGAAVLLHTPASNVIEQKASALKTAAVAQVDEKTGMVTVNNNSGVTTTTVRLLNSDDIGSAHVVTSGTLEHGVLWEPTIGKNSKAAVALNTGHPFYTKAYLPNKANSTVVQAMDYLLWALAQAELNNINPDNQEAFEEFRIEVSRNLKKLVADLPDPVDNEDS
;
A
#
# COMPACT_ATOMS: atom_id res chain seq x y z
N MET A 1 28.94 21.41 3.35
CA MET A 1 29.12 22.30 2.17
C MET A 1 29.91 23.48 2.65
N ASP A 2 30.86 23.95 1.83
CA ASP A 2 31.69 25.11 2.17
C ASP A 2 30.97 26.38 1.69
N VAL A 3 30.81 27.35 2.59
CA VAL A 3 30.18 28.64 2.34
C VAL A 3 31.21 29.72 2.54
N GLN A 4 31.32 30.62 1.58
CA GLN A 4 32.22 31.77 1.65
C GLN A 4 31.45 32.97 2.18
N LEU A 5 31.86 33.48 3.34
CA LEU A 5 31.28 34.68 3.94
C LEU A 5 31.79 35.94 3.20
N PRO A 6 31.08 37.09 3.28
CA PRO A 6 31.49 38.34 2.63
C PRO A 6 32.88 38.87 3.05
N ASP A 7 33.42 38.36 4.15
CA ASP A 7 34.76 38.68 4.68
C ASP A 7 35.87 37.74 4.18
N GLY A 8 35.54 36.77 3.32
CA GLY A 8 36.49 35.79 2.76
C GLY A 8 36.70 34.53 3.61
N THR A 9 36.04 34.42 4.76
CA THR A 9 36.15 33.25 5.64
C THR A 9 35.38 32.06 5.03
N GLN A 10 36.04 30.90 4.91
CA GLN A 10 35.38 29.64 4.57
C GLN A 10 34.84 28.99 5.84
N THR A 11 33.53 28.77 5.87
CA THR A 11 32.85 28.04 6.93
C THR A 11 32.09 26.86 6.34
N SER A 12 31.76 25.87 7.17
CA SER A 12 31.05 24.68 6.72
C SER A 12 29.87 24.37 7.63
N PHE A 13 28.77 23.96 7.02
CA PHE A 13 27.64 23.37 7.73
C PHE A 13 27.40 21.95 7.24
N ILE A 14 26.81 21.15 8.12
CA ILE A 14 26.48 19.75 7.89
C ILE A 14 24.97 19.62 7.79
N VAL A 15 24.48 19.00 6.71
CA VAL A 15 23.09 18.57 6.61
C VAL A 15 23.05 17.08 6.35
N ARG A 16 22.32 16.34 7.18
CA ARG A 16 22.16 14.89 7.06
C ARG A 16 20.68 14.54 7.13
N ALA A 17 20.24 13.63 6.26
CA ALA A 17 18.90 13.08 6.33
C ALA A 17 18.99 11.60 6.72
N PHE A 18 18.17 11.22 7.69
CA PHE A 18 18.04 9.87 8.19
C PHE A 18 16.60 9.42 7.97
N VAL A 19 16.43 8.36 7.18
CA VAL A 19 15.15 7.67 7.02
C VAL A 19 15.17 6.46 7.94
N LEU A 20 14.40 6.54 9.03
CA LEU A 20 14.35 5.50 10.04
C LEU A 20 13.70 4.21 9.48
N PRO A 21 14.11 3.03 9.96
CA PRO A 21 13.40 1.78 9.70
C PRO A 21 11.97 1.85 10.23
N ARG A 22 11.06 1.03 9.70
CA ARG A 22 9.72 0.89 10.26
C ARG A 22 9.75 0.12 11.58
N LYS A 23 8.69 0.23 12.38
CA LYS A 23 8.54 -0.47 13.67
C LYS A 23 8.86 -1.97 13.57
N GLU A 24 8.47 -2.60 12.46
CA GLU A 24 8.65 -4.04 12.18
C GLU A 24 10.07 -4.40 11.70
N GLU A 25 10.85 -3.41 11.24
CA GLU A 25 12.19 -3.62 10.65
C GLU A 25 13.31 -3.44 11.68
N PHE A 26 12.98 -3.11 12.94
CA PHE A 26 13.95 -3.04 14.01
C PHE A 26 14.32 -4.44 14.48
N SER A 27 15.62 -4.74 14.51
CA SER A 27 16.16 -6.00 15.02
C SER A 27 16.06 -6.16 16.54
N SER A 28 15.80 -5.07 17.26
CA SER A 28 15.68 -5.05 18.72
C SER A 28 14.58 -4.10 19.16
N ASP A 29 13.78 -4.56 20.13
CA ASP A 29 12.71 -3.75 20.71
C ASP A 29 13.24 -2.47 21.38
N ALA A 30 14.43 -2.53 21.98
CA ALA A 30 15.08 -1.36 22.56
C ALA A 30 15.33 -0.26 21.50
N ASN A 31 15.78 -0.65 20.30
CA ASN A 31 16.00 0.30 19.19
C ASN A 31 14.69 0.84 18.63
N ARG A 32 13.64 0.01 18.56
CA ARG A 32 12.28 0.42 18.16
C ARG A 32 11.73 1.51 19.08
N ILE A 33 11.84 1.28 20.40
CA ILE A 33 11.39 2.23 21.43
C ILE A 33 12.25 3.51 21.38
N ALA A 34 13.57 3.38 21.23
CA ALA A 34 14.49 4.52 21.15
C ALA A 34 14.26 5.40 19.92
N ALA A 35 13.84 4.82 18.79
CA ALA A 35 13.55 5.55 17.55
C ALA A 35 12.36 6.53 17.67
N ARG A 36 11.44 6.29 18.64
CA ARG A 36 10.31 7.16 18.97
C ARG A 36 9.54 7.66 17.74
N ILE A 37 9.27 6.77 16.79
CA ILE A 37 8.60 7.12 15.53
C ILE A 37 7.21 7.68 15.83
N SER A 38 6.98 8.93 15.42
CA SER A 38 5.73 9.68 15.60
C SER A 38 5.67 10.82 14.58
N ASN A 39 4.45 11.26 14.25
CA ASN A 39 4.22 12.35 13.29
C ASN A 39 4.81 13.70 13.77
N GLU A 40 4.84 13.92 15.08
CA GLU A 40 5.37 15.16 15.69
C GLU A 40 6.90 15.27 15.64
N ARG A 41 7.60 14.16 15.41
CA ARG A 41 9.07 14.11 15.45
C ARG A 41 9.72 14.15 14.08
N GLN A 42 8.95 14.39 13.03
CA GLN A 42 9.50 14.52 11.69
C GLN A 42 10.05 15.92 11.43
N GLY A 43 10.94 16.02 10.44
CA GLY A 43 11.47 17.30 9.99
C GLY A 43 12.89 17.56 10.47
N LEU A 44 13.20 18.86 10.60
CA LEU A 44 14.53 19.38 10.85
C LEU A 44 14.83 19.51 12.33
N TYR A 45 16.06 19.18 12.67
CA TYR A 45 16.70 19.35 13.96
C TYR A 45 17.92 20.22 13.73
N ILE A 46 17.88 21.45 14.25
CA ILE A 46 18.91 22.44 14.04
C ILE A 46 19.82 22.45 15.26
N TYR A 47 21.10 22.18 15.05
CA TYR A 47 22.16 22.14 16.03
C TYR A 47 23.14 23.29 15.81
N ARG A 48 23.55 23.89 16.93
CA ARG A 48 24.65 24.86 16.99
C ARG A 48 25.62 24.39 18.05
N GLU A 49 26.90 24.26 17.73
CA GLU A 49 27.92 23.76 18.67
C GLU A 49 27.50 22.43 19.35
N ASN A 50 26.97 21.50 18.54
CA ASN A 50 26.40 20.21 18.99
C ASN A 50 25.24 20.30 20.00
N ARG A 51 24.62 21.48 20.16
CA ARG A 51 23.43 21.68 20.97
C ARG A 51 22.21 21.88 20.08
N LEU A 52 21.14 21.11 20.32
CA LEU A 52 19.86 21.32 19.65
C LEU A 52 19.31 22.69 20.06
N ILE A 53 19.08 23.55 19.08
CA ILE A 53 18.54 24.90 19.27
C ILE A 53 17.13 25.06 18.72
N HIS A 54 16.72 24.21 17.77
CA HIS A 54 15.36 24.21 17.22
C HIS A 54 14.98 22.85 16.62
N GLY A 55 13.68 22.57 16.63
CA GLY A 55 13.10 21.37 16.05
C GLY A 55 12.69 20.32 17.10
N PRO A 56 11.99 19.26 16.68
CA PRO A 56 11.60 18.91 15.30
C PRO A 56 10.62 19.91 14.69
N ASP A 57 10.92 20.42 13.48
CA ASP A 57 10.01 21.29 12.72
C ASP A 57 10.37 21.31 11.21
N TRP A 58 9.41 21.68 10.36
CA TRP A 58 9.62 21.91 8.93
C TRP A 58 9.93 23.37 8.59
N MET A 59 10.02 24.29 9.55
CA MET A 59 10.37 25.71 9.31
C MET A 59 9.42 26.36 8.29
N ASN A 60 8.12 26.04 8.35
CA ASN A 60 7.09 26.42 7.37
C ASN A 60 7.37 25.98 5.91
N MET A 61 8.37 25.13 5.65
CA MET A 61 8.62 24.59 4.31
C MET A 61 7.53 23.60 3.91
N PHE A 62 7.02 22.83 4.86
CA PHE A 62 6.06 21.75 4.64
C PHE A 62 5.12 21.58 5.84
N LYS A 63 3.96 20.96 5.60
CA LYS A 63 3.07 20.50 6.67
C LYS A 63 3.56 19.18 7.25
N GLN A 64 3.15 18.90 8.48
CA GLN A 64 3.31 17.58 9.08
C GLN A 64 2.32 16.59 8.43
N GLU A 65 2.83 15.48 7.91
CA GLU A 65 2.02 14.43 7.28
C GLU A 65 2.52 13.04 7.72
N PRO A 66 1.63 12.06 7.97
CA PRO A 66 2.02 10.74 8.50
C PRO A 66 3.11 10.02 7.69
N HIS A 67 3.13 10.23 6.37
CA HIS A 67 4.07 9.60 5.44
C HIS A 67 5.54 9.99 5.67
N TYR A 68 5.81 11.11 6.37
CA TYR A 68 7.17 11.55 6.67
C TYR A 68 7.59 11.29 8.12
N SER A 69 6.79 10.57 8.90
CA SER A 69 7.08 10.22 10.31
C SER A 69 8.42 9.49 10.53
N LEU A 70 8.97 8.88 9.48
CA LEU A 70 10.26 8.18 9.45
C LEU A 70 11.46 9.11 9.17
N LEU A 71 11.23 10.35 8.72
CA LEU A 71 12.30 11.25 8.27
C LEU A 71 12.81 12.14 9.41
N ARG A 72 14.13 12.14 9.62
CA ARG A 72 14.84 13.06 10.52
C ARG A 72 15.91 13.78 9.72
N VAL A 73 15.97 15.09 9.81
CA VAL A 73 16.98 15.88 9.11
C VAL A 73 17.76 16.68 10.12
N GLU A 74 19.06 16.47 10.17
CA GLU A 74 19.98 17.24 11.00
C GLU A 74 20.57 18.37 10.18
N LEU A 75 20.56 19.57 10.73
CA LEU A 75 21.32 20.71 10.26
C LEU A 75 22.22 21.16 11.40
N SER A 76 23.54 21.08 11.23
CA SER A 76 24.52 21.41 12.27
C SER A 76 25.51 22.44 11.75
N PHE A 77 25.79 23.46 12.56
CA PHE A 77 26.74 24.54 12.26
C PHE A 77 27.46 25.02 13.52
N ASP A 78 28.59 25.71 13.34
CA ASP A 78 29.36 26.36 14.40
C ASP A 78 29.02 27.86 14.51
N HIS A 79 29.58 28.54 15.51
CA HIS A 79 29.33 29.97 15.73
C HIS A 79 29.73 30.88 14.54
N SER A 80 30.56 30.43 13.60
CA SER A 80 31.01 31.26 12.47
C SER A 80 29.88 31.55 11.47
N LEU A 81 28.82 30.74 11.51
CA LEU A 81 27.64 30.87 10.66
C LEU A 81 26.49 31.66 11.30
N ASP A 82 26.70 32.25 12.48
CA ASP A 82 25.69 33.07 13.19
C ASP A 82 25.17 34.27 12.36
N ASN A 83 25.94 34.76 11.39
CA ASN A 83 25.47 35.82 10.47
C ASN A 83 24.64 35.26 9.30
N ALA A 84 24.90 34.01 8.88
CA ALA A 84 24.19 33.33 7.80
C ALA A 84 22.85 32.74 8.27
N PHE A 85 22.80 32.34 9.54
CA PHE A 85 21.57 32.00 10.25
C PHE A 85 21.27 33.17 11.16
N GLN A 86 20.36 34.08 10.79
CA GLN A 86 19.92 35.14 11.69
C GLN A 86 19.16 34.52 12.87
N VAL A 87 19.91 33.98 13.84
CA VAL A 87 19.37 33.40 15.06
C VAL A 87 19.08 34.57 15.98
N ASP A 88 17.90 35.18 15.86
CA ASP A 88 17.44 36.12 16.87
C ASP A 88 17.05 35.33 18.13
N ILE A 89 18.04 35.18 19.03
CA ILE A 89 17.89 34.49 20.31
C ILE A 89 16.89 35.23 21.22
N LYS A 90 16.52 36.48 20.92
CA LYS A 90 15.42 37.19 21.60
C LYS A 90 14.09 36.89 20.92
N LYS A 91 13.69 35.61 20.85
CA LYS A 91 12.29 35.09 20.70
C LYS A 91 12.23 33.62 20.22
N SER A 92 13.28 32.82 20.40
CA SER A 92 13.25 31.38 20.03
C SER A 92 12.90 31.11 18.55
N ARG A 93 13.13 32.07 17.65
CA ARG A 93 12.84 31.92 16.21
C ARG A 93 14.16 31.87 15.45
N ILE A 94 14.36 30.79 14.69
CA ILE A 94 15.47 30.67 13.75
C ILE A 94 14.95 31.11 12.38
N GLU A 95 15.65 32.04 11.75
CA GLU A 95 15.40 32.42 10.36
C GLU A 95 16.58 31.98 9.50
N LEU A 96 16.30 31.14 8.51
CA LEU A 96 17.28 30.73 7.51
C LEU A 96 17.39 31.83 6.46
N ASN A 97 18.61 32.14 6.02
CA ASN A 97 18.81 32.95 4.82
C ASN A 97 18.03 32.34 3.63
N SER A 98 17.46 33.20 2.77
CA SER A 98 16.62 32.80 1.63
C SER A 98 17.28 31.75 0.73
N GLY A 99 18.57 31.89 0.43
CA GLY A 99 19.29 30.93 -0.41
C GLY A 99 19.41 29.54 0.23
N LEU A 100 19.68 29.48 1.53
CA LEU A 100 19.74 28.22 2.27
C LEU A 100 18.34 27.60 2.42
N TYR A 101 17.33 28.43 2.68
CA TYR A 101 15.94 28.01 2.80
C TYR A 101 15.46 27.34 1.50
N GLU A 102 15.66 27.99 0.36
CA GLU A 102 15.28 27.48 -0.96
C GLU A 102 16.06 26.22 -1.32
N TRP A 103 17.39 26.20 -1.11
CA TRP A 103 18.19 25.02 -1.37
C TRP A 103 17.73 23.82 -0.52
N LEU A 104 17.44 24.04 0.76
CA LEU A 104 17.00 22.99 1.67
C LEU A 104 15.64 22.44 1.24
N ARG A 105 14.68 23.33 0.95
CA ARG A 105 13.32 22.97 0.51
C ARG A 105 13.31 22.27 -0.85
N ASP A 106 13.98 22.84 -1.85
CA ASP A 106 13.77 22.49 -3.26
C ASP A 106 14.83 21.52 -3.80
N LYS A 107 16.03 21.48 -3.21
CA LYS A 107 17.12 20.62 -3.68
C LYS A 107 17.42 19.47 -2.73
N PHE A 108 17.63 19.78 -1.45
CA PHE A 108 18.05 18.76 -0.49
C PHE A 108 16.89 17.86 -0.05
N LEU A 109 15.77 18.43 0.41
CA LEU A 109 14.69 17.66 1.04
C LEU A 109 13.86 16.84 0.06
N ALA A 110 13.90 17.13 -1.24
CA ALA A 110 13.14 16.40 -2.26
C ALA A 110 13.48 14.90 -2.27
N GLY A 111 14.77 14.54 -2.23
CA GLY A 111 15.24 13.15 -2.23
C GLY A 111 14.83 12.38 -0.97
N PRO A 112 15.22 12.84 0.24
CA PRO A 112 14.88 12.19 1.49
C PRO A 112 13.38 12.10 1.78
N ARG A 113 12.58 13.12 1.40
CA ARG A 113 11.11 13.05 1.52
C ARG A 113 10.54 11.94 0.65
N ARG A 114 10.99 11.84 -0.61
CA ARG A 114 10.56 10.77 -1.52
C ARG A 114 10.95 9.37 -0.99
N GLU A 115 12.15 9.23 -0.43
CA GLU A 115 12.60 7.95 0.15
C GLU A 115 11.79 7.58 1.40
N ALA A 116 11.53 8.54 2.29
CA ALA A 116 10.71 8.34 3.48
C ALA A 116 9.26 7.94 3.12
N GLU A 117 8.66 8.62 2.14
CA GLU A 117 7.32 8.29 1.64
C GLU A 117 7.30 6.91 0.97
N THR A 118 8.28 6.61 0.12
CA THR A 118 8.41 5.30 -0.54
C THR A 118 8.54 4.19 0.49
N ARG A 119 9.37 4.40 1.52
CA ARG A 119 9.51 3.46 2.63
C ARG A 119 8.21 3.36 3.40
N TYR A 120 7.54 4.44 3.78
CA TYR A 120 6.26 4.38 4.47
C TYR A 120 5.21 3.58 3.67
N ARG A 121 5.05 3.90 2.38
CA ARG A 121 4.08 3.27 1.47
C ARG A 121 4.35 1.80 1.19
N LYS A 122 5.62 1.38 1.02
CA LYS A 122 5.97 -0.05 0.88
C LYS A 122 5.54 -0.88 2.11
N GLY A 123 5.41 -0.23 3.27
CA GLY A 123 5.01 -0.89 4.53
C GLY A 123 3.53 -0.97 4.69
N ALA A 124 2.84 0.14 4.43
CA ALA A 124 1.39 0.12 4.31
C ALA A 124 0.95 -0.92 3.26
N ALA A 125 1.63 -0.98 2.12
CA ALA A 125 1.40 -2.01 1.11
C ALA A 125 1.71 -3.41 1.67
N GLY A 126 2.84 -3.66 2.32
CA GLY A 126 3.21 -4.96 2.91
C GLY A 126 2.27 -5.44 4.02
N VAL A 127 1.85 -4.54 4.92
CA VAL A 127 0.86 -4.78 5.98
C VAL A 127 -0.51 -5.01 5.37
N ALA A 128 -0.92 -4.22 4.36
CA ALA A 128 -2.13 -4.50 3.59
C ALA A 128 -2.05 -5.83 2.84
N LYS A 129 -0.87 -6.21 2.31
CA LYS A 129 -0.64 -7.53 1.70
C LYS A 129 -0.88 -8.63 2.73
N GLY A 130 -0.29 -8.50 3.92
CA GLY A 130 -0.47 -9.42 5.04
C GLY A 130 -1.92 -9.48 5.53
N ALA A 131 -2.57 -8.34 5.71
CA ALA A 131 -3.94 -8.23 6.17
C ALA A 131 -4.95 -8.80 5.15
N ALA A 132 -4.76 -8.55 3.86
CA ALA A 132 -5.59 -9.12 2.80
C ALA A 132 -5.44 -10.65 2.70
N VAL A 133 -4.21 -11.18 2.83
CA VAL A 133 -4.00 -12.62 2.96
C VAL A 133 -4.75 -13.16 4.18
N LEU A 134 -4.56 -12.56 5.35
CA LEU A 134 -5.20 -13.01 6.60
C LEU A 134 -6.73 -12.92 6.54
N LEU A 135 -7.28 -11.93 5.84
CA LEU A 135 -8.73 -11.72 5.73
C LEU A 135 -9.42 -12.87 4.98
N HIS A 136 -8.84 -13.32 3.87
CA HIS A 136 -9.47 -14.31 2.98
C HIS A 136 -8.96 -15.75 3.17
N THR A 137 -7.87 -15.94 3.93
CA THR A 137 -7.32 -17.27 4.22
C THR A 137 -8.33 -18.24 4.85
N PRO A 138 -9.18 -17.83 5.82
CA PRO A 138 -10.18 -18.73 6.41
C PRO A 138 -11.13 -19.33 5.35
N ALA A 139 -11.61 -18.51 4.41
CA ALA A 139 -12.50 -18.98 3.36
C ALA A 139 -11.79 -19.99 2.45
N SER A 140 -10.57 -19.68 2.02
CA SER A 140 -9.78 -20.58 1.18
C SER A 140 -9.49 -21.92 1.87
N ASN A 141 -9.23 -21.93 3.17
CA ASN A 141 -9.00 -23.19 3.89
C ASN A 141 -10.27 -24.07 3.89
N VAL A 142 -11.44 -23.48 4.11
CA VAL A 142 -12.71 -24.22 4.08
C VAL A 142 -13.04 -24.72 2.66
N ILE A 143 -12.75 -23.92 1.63
CA ILE A 143 -12.93 -24.33 0.23
C ILE A 143 -12.05 -25.55 -0.08
N GLU A 144 -10.76 -25.53 0.28
CA GLU A 144 -9.87 -26.67 0.03
C GLU A 144 -10.32 -27.92 0.82
N GLN A 145 -10.74 -27.77 2.08
CA GLN A 145 -11.27 -28.87 2.89
C GLN A 145 -12.53 -29.50 2.28
N LYS A 146 -13.37 -28.71 1.62
CA LYS A 146 -14.61 -29.16 0.98
C LYS A 146 -14.45 -29.45 -0.52
N ALA A 147 -13.25 -29.32 -1.08
CA ALA A 147 -13.03 -29.37 -2.53
C ALA A 147 -13.57 -30.66 -3.16
N SER A 148 -13.47 -31.80 -2.47
CA SER A 148 -13.99 -33.10 -2.94
C SER A 148 -15.52 -33.16 -3.05
N ALA A 149 -16.25 -32.33 -2.31
CA ALA A 149 -17.70 -32.26 -2.34
C ALA A 149 -18.23 -31.18 -3.31
N LEU A 150 -17.34 -30.33 -3.84
CA LEU A 150 -17.69 -29.21 -4.71
C LEU A 150 -17.51 -29.61 -6.18
N LYS A 151 -18.38 -29.09 -7.05
CA LYS A 151 -18.22 -29.24 -8.49
C LYS A 151 -17.27 -28.16 -9.00
N THR A 152 -16.03 -28.54 -9.29
CA THR A 152 -15.00 -27.63 -9.77
C THR A 152 -14.46 -28.06 -11.14
N ALA A 153 -14.21 -27.09 -12.00
CA ALA A 153 -13.54 -27.30 -13.27
C ALA A 153 -12.09 -27.73 -13.00
N ALA A 154 -11.66 -28.79 -13.68
CA ALA A 154 -10.28 -29.26 -13.54
C ALA A 154 -9.39 -28.45 -14.50
N VAL A 155 -8.43 -27.71 -13.94
CA VAL A 155 -7.44 -26.97 -14.73
C VAL A 155 -6.43 -27.98 -15.29
N ALA A 156 -6.43 -28.18 -16.60
CA ALA A 156 -5.60 -29.17 -17.27
C ALA A 156 -4.24 -28.62 -17.70
N GLN A 157 -4.22 -27.40 -18.25
CA GLN A 157 -3.00 -26.74 -18.71
C GLN A 157 -3.14 -25.22 -18.62
N VAL A 158 -2.05 -24.54 -18.26
CA VAL A 158 -1.95 -23.08 -18.25
C VAL A 158 -0.80 -22.70 -19.18
N ASP A 159 -1.07 -21.92 -20.21
CA ASP A 159 -0.04 -21.31 -21.04
C ASP A 159 0.21 -19.87 -20.58
N GLU A 160 1.25 -19.70 -19.78
CA GLU A 160 1.63 -18.41 -19.18
C GLU A 160 2.02 -17.35 -20.23
N LYS A 161 2.38 -17.75 -21.46
CA LYS A 161 2.79 -16.80 -22.51
C LYS A 161 1.60 -16.20 -23.25
N THR A 162 0.54 -16.99 -23.42
CA THR A 162 -0.65 -16.59 -24.16
C THR A 162 -1.82 -16.23 -23.25
N GLY A 163 -1.75 -16.55 -21.96
CA GLY A 163 -2.86 -16.37 -21.01
C GLY A 163 -3.99 -17.38 -21.22
N MET A 164 -3.80 -18.37 -22.10
CA MET A 164 -4.80 -19.40 -22.35
C MET A 164 -4.76 -20.47 -21.28
N VAL A 165 -5.95 -20.87 -20.83
CA VAL A 165 -6.14 -21.95 -19.87
C VAL A 165 -7.02 -23.02 -20.50
N THR A 166 -6.54 -24.26 -20.45
CA THR A 166 -7.33 -25.42 -20.81
C THR A 166 -7.98 -25.97 -19.55
N VAL A 167 -9.30 -25.95 -19.52
CA VAL A 167 -10.12 -26.47 -18.43
C VAL A 167 -10.93 -27.67 -18.93
N ASN A 168 -11.05 -28.69 -18.09
CA ASN A 168 -12.00 -29.77 -18.27
C ASN A 168 -13.25 -29.45 -17.43
N ASN A 169 -14.34 -29.11 -18.12
CA ASN A 169 -15.55 -28.58 -17.53
C ASN A 169 -16.80 -29.27 -18.11
N ASN A 170 -18.01 -28.74 -17.85
CA ASN A 170 -19.25 -29.36 -18.33
C ASN A 170 -19.39 -29.38 -19.86
N SER A 171 -18.65 -28.53 -20.56
CA SER A 171 -18.57 -28.48 -22.03
C SER A 171 -17.51 -29.43 -22.59
N GLY A 172 -16.81 -30.19 -21.73
CA GLY A 172 -15.67 -31.02 -22.10
C GLY A 172 -14.33 -30.31 -21.92
N VAL A 173 -13.32 -30.71 -22.70
CA VAL A 173 -12.01 -30.05 -22.68
C VAL A 173 -12.08 -28.80 -23.53
N THR A 174 -11.97 -27.65 -22.87
CA THR A 174 -12.14 -26.33 -23.49
C THR A 174 -10.91 -25.47 -23.21
N THR A 175 -10.43 -24.77 -24.23
CA THR A 175 -9.37 -23.76 -24.08
C THR A 175 -10.00 -22.37 -24.18
N THR A 176 -9.79 -21.55 -23.15
CA THR A 176 -10.35 -20.19 -23.04
C THR A 176 -9.32 -19.26 -22.39
N THR A 177 -9.49 -17.95 -22.52
CA THR A 177 -8.66 -16.97 -21.80
C THR A 177 -9.24 -16.74 -20.42
N VAL A 178 -8.44 -17.05 -19.39
CA VAL A 178 -8.79 -16.81 -17.98
C VAL A 178 -7.66 -16.01 -17.37
N ARG A 179 -8.00 -15.06 -16.51
CA ARG A 179 -7.00 -14.25 -15.79
C ARG A 179 -6.00 -15.14 -15.06
N LEU A 180 -4.71 -14.89 -15.28
CA LEU A 180 -3.63 -15.47 -14.50
C LEU A 180 -3.26 -14.57 -13.32
N LEU A 181 -2.58 -15.14 -12.32
CA LEU A 181 -2.07 -14.36 -11.20
C LEU A 181 -1.00 -13.37 -11.68
N ASN A 182 -1.17 -12.11 -11.30
CA ASN A 182 -0.16 -11.07 -11.46
C ASN A 182 0.81 -11.08 -10.27
N SER A 183 2.03 -10.57 -10.46
CA SER A 183 3.03 -10.48 -9.38
C SER A 183 2.57 -9.63 -8.19
N ASP A 184 1.65 -8.70 -8.44
CA ASP A 184 1.07 -7.82 -7.43
C ASP A 184 -0.16 -8.40 -6.73
N ASP A 185 -0.69 -9.53 -7.22
CA ASP A 185 -1.86 -10.17 -6.60
C ASP A 185 -1.50 -10.77 -5.24
N ILE A 186 -2.44 -10.66 -4.31
CA ILE A 186 -2.24 -11.00 -2.92
C ILE A 186 -3.34 -11.94 -2.47
N GLY A 187 -2.99 -13.08 -1.91
CA GLY A 187 -3.99 -13.95 -1.29
C GLY A 187 -3.56 -15.39 -1.15
N SER A 188 -4.58 -16.20 -0.92
CA SER A 188 -4.53 -17.64 -0.67
C SER A 188 -4.66 -18.43 -1.99
N ALA A 189 -4.85 -19.75 -1.91
CA ALA A 189 -4.96 -20.60 -3.10
C ALA A 189 -6.27 -20.39 -3.87
N HIS A 190 -7.38 -20.10 -3.19
CA HIS A 190 -8.70 -19.97 -3.81
C HIS A 190 -9.24 -18.55 -3.86
N VAL A 191 -8.74 -17.66 -3.01
CA VAL A 191 -9.19 -16.26 -2.97
C VAL A 191 -7.96 -15.36 -3.01
N VAL A 192 -7.89 -14.53 -4.05
CA VAL A 192 -6.85 -13.52 -4.24
C VAL A 192 -7.46 -12.15 -4.40
N THR A 193 -6.67 -11.13 -4.13
CA THR A 193 -7.05 -9.73 -4.18
C THR A 193 -6.13 -9.00 -5.14
N SER A 194 -6.70 -8.06 -5.89
CA SER A 194 -5.98 -7.18 -6.80
C SER A 194 -6.45 -5.74 -6.58
N GLY A 195 -5.58 -4.77 -6.86
CA GLY A 195 -5.92 -3.35 -6.74
C GLY A 195 -6.96 -2.90 -7.77
N THR A 196 -6.96 -3.53 -8.94
CA THR A 196 -7.93 -3.33 -10.01
C THR A 196 -8.08 -4.62 -10.81
N LEU A 197 -9.25 -4.81 -11.41
CA LEU A 197 -9.51 -5.86 -12.40
C LEU A 197 -9.93 -5.22 -13.72
N GLU A 198 -9.93 -6.01 -14.79
CA GLU A 198 -10.36 -5.55 -16.11
C GLU A 198 -11.82 -5.08 -16.06
N HIS A 199 -12.14 -4.03 -16.83
CA HIS A 199 -13.45 -3.35 -16.80
C HIS A 199 -13.91 -2.84 -15.42
N GLY A 200 -13.04 -2.84 -14.40
CA GLY A 200 -13.37 -2.43 -13.05
C GLY A 200 -14.41 -3.33 -12.36
N VAL A 201 -14.50 -4.61 -12.75
CA VAL A 201 -15.41 -5.57 -12.12
C VAL A 201 -15.06 -5.84 -10.66
N LEU A 202 -16.03 -6.31 -9.88
CA LEU A 202 -15.83 -6.68 -8.48
C LEU A 202 -15.03 -7.98 -8.34
N TRP A 203 -15.31 -8.97 -9.19
CA TRP A 203 -14.62 -10.26 -9.17
C TRP A 203 -14.35 -10.77 -10.58
N GLU A 204 -13.39 -11.68 -10.70
CA GLU A 204 -13.08 -12.38 -11.94
C GLU A 204 -12.56 -13.79 -11.63
N PRO A 205 -12.92 -14.83 -12.41
CA PRO A 205 -12.29 -16.14 -12.29
C PRO A 205 -10.80 -16.06 -12.60
N THR A 206 -9.99 -16.75 -11.81
CA THR A 206 -8.54 -16.77 -12.00
C THR A 206 -7.95 -18.12 -11.65
N ILE A 207 -6.76 -18.41 -12.15
CA ILE A 207 -6.00 -19.59 -11.76
C ILE A 207 -5.04 -19.20 -10.64
N GLY A 208 -5.40 -19.57 -9.42
CA GLY A 208 -4.65 -19.30 -8.20
C GLY A 208 -3.37 -20.14 -8.07
N LYS A 209 -2.76 -20.06 -6.89
CA LYS A 209 -1.54 -20.82 -6.57
C LYS A 209 -1.77 -22.32 -6.76
N ASN A 210 -0.73 -23.03 -7.20
CA ASN A 210 -0.77 -24.48 -7.47
C ASN A 210 -1.79 -24.88 -8.57
N SER A 211 -2.04 -24.00 -9.53
CA SER A 211 -2.97 -24.22 -10.65
C SER A 211 -4.40 -24.55 -10.20
N LYS A 212 -4.81 -24.03 -9.04
CA LYS A 212 -6.16 -24.22 -8.48
C LYS A 212 -7.09 -23.15 -9.04
N ALA A 213 -8.35 -23.52 -9.27
CA ALA A 213 -9.38 -22.54 -9.57
C ALA A 213 -9.58 -21.60 -8.36
N ALA A 214 -9.59 -20.30 -8.65
CA ALA A 214 -9.67 -19.24 -7.67
C ALA A 214 -10.55 -18.09 -8.17
N VAL A 215 -10.83 -17.16 -7.26
CA VAL A 215 -11.47 -15.88 -7.58
C VAL A 215 -10.51 -14.74 -7.24
N ALA A 216 -10.38 -13.79 -8.18
CA ALA A 216 -9.72 -12.52 -7.93
C ALA A 216 -10.77 -11.49 -7.50
N LEU A 217 -10.52 -10.79 -6.39
CA LEU A 217 -11.38 -9.75 -5.85
C LEU A 217 -10.74 -8.37 -6.06
N ASN A 218 -11.52 -7.44 -6.59
CA ASN A 218 -11.09 -6.07 -6.83
C ASN A 218 -11.23 -5.23 -5.55
N THR A 219 -10.11 -4.94 -4.91
CA THR A 219 -10.08 -4.12 -3.69
C THR A 219 -10.40 -2.65 -3.94
N GLY A 220 -10.27 -2.17 -5.18
CA GLY A 220 -10.68 -0.83 -5.60
C GLY A 220 -12.17 -0.70 -5.94
N HIS A 221 -12.94 -1.80 -5.99
CA HIS A 221 -14.36 -1.72 -6.27
C HIS A 221 -15.14 -1.17 -5.05
N PRO A 222 -16.08 -0.21 -5.20
CA PRO A 222 -16.81 0.38 -4.06
C PRO A 222 -17.55 -0.62 -3.18
N PHE A 223 -18.01 -1.74 -3.76
CA PHE A 223 -18.61 -2.81 -2.96
C PHE A 223 -17.60 -3.43 -1.99
N TYR A 224 -16.35 -3.60 -2.40
CA TYR A 224 -15.32 -4.14 -1.52
C TYR A 224 -15.04 -3.17 -0.36
N THR A 225 -14.86 -1.89 -0.65
CA THR A 225 -14.57 -0.90 0.40
C THR A 225 -15.75 -0.68 1.35
N LYS A 226 -16.99 -0.71 0.86
CA LYS A 226 -18.20 -0.42 1.67
C LYS A 226 -18.89 -1.64 2.27
N ALA A 227 -18.63 -2.85 1.77
CA ALA A 227 -19.23 -4.08 2.30
C ALA A 227 -18.21 -5.03 2.93
N TYR A 228 -17.04 -5.25 2.30
CA TYR A 228 -16.01 -6.15 2.85
C TYR A 228 -15.30 -5.52 4.04
N LEU A 229 -14.70 -4.35 3.85
CA LEU A 229 -13.82 -3.76 4.86
C LEU A 229 -14.50 -3.45 6.20
N PRO A 230 -15.75 -2.95 6.26
CA PRO A 230 -16.44 -2.75 7.54
C PRO A 230 -16.66 -4.07 8.30
N ASN A 231 -16.74 -5.18 7.57
CA ASN A 231 -16.92 -6.51 8.15
C ASN A 231 -15.60 -7.26 8.37
N LYS A 232 -14.43 -6.63 8.24
CA LYS A 232 -13.12 -7.28 8.37
C LYS A 232 -12.91 -8.04 9.69
N ALA A 233 -13.57 -7.60 10.77
CA ALA A 233 -13.55 -8.26 12.08
C ALA A 233 -14.56 -9.43 12.19
N ASN A 234 -15.58 -9.44 11.34
CA ASN A 234 -16.60 -10.49 11.30
C ASN A 234 -16.22 -11.55 10.25
N SER A 235 -15.39 -12.50 10.68
CA SER A 235 -14.87 -13.56 9.81
C SER A 235 -15.98 -14.38 9.14
N THR A 236 -17.14 -14.58 9.79
CA THR A 236 -18.24 -15.35 9.20
C THR A 236 -18.85 -14.63 7.99
N VAL A 237 -19.03 -13.32 8.07
CA VAL A 237 -19.58 -12.53 6.96
C VAL A 237 -18.59 -12.48 5.78
N VAL A 238 -17.31 -12.23 6.07
CA VAL A 238 -16.25 -12.24 5.06
C VAL A 238 -16.19 -13.59 4.34
N GLN A 239 -16.20 -14.69 5.10
CA GLN A 239 -16.22 -16.04 4.54
C GLN A 239 -17.46 -16.29 3.67
N ALA A 240 -18.64 -15.88 4.11
CA ALA A 240 -19.87 -16.05 3.32
C ALA A 240 -19.81 -15.30 1.98
N MET A 241 -19.27 -14.09 1.98
CA MET A 241 -19.06 -13.30 0.76
C MET A 241 -18.01 -13.95 -0.15
N ASP A 242 -16.89 -14.40 0.42
CA ASP A 242 -15.84 -15.11 -0.32
C ASP A 242 -16.39 -16.38 -0.97
N TYR A 243 -17.20 -17.18 -0.25
CA TYR A 243 -17.83 -18.38 -0.79
C TYR A 243 -18.75 -18.07 -1.96
N LEU A 244 -19.54 -16.99 -1.86
CA LEU A 244 -20.46 -16.59 -2.93
C LEU A 244 -19.69 -16.20 -4.18
N LEU A 245 -18.69 -15.31 -4.07
CA LEU A 245 -17.91 -14.84 -5.21
C LEU A 245 -17.05 -15.95 -5.81
N TRP A 246 -16.48 -16.81 -4.96
CA TRP A 246 -15.78 -18.01 -5.42
C TRP A 246 -16.70 -18.97 -6.15
N ALA A 247 -17.92 -19.22 -5.63
CA ALA A 247 -18.88 -20.10 -6.29
C ALA A 247 -19.34 -19.55 -7.65
N LEU A 248 -19.51 -18.23 -7.79
CA LEU A 248 -19.81 -17.59 -9.07
C LEU A 248 -18.66 -17.78 -10.06
N ALA A 249 -17.42 -17.52 -9.65
CA ALA A 249 -16.23 -17.74 -10.48
C ALA A 249 -16.09 -19.22 -10.88
N GLN A 250 -16.35 -20.14 -9.96
CA GLN A 250 -16.26 -21.56 -10.23
C GLN A 250 -17.38 -22.05 -11.16
N ALA A 251 -18.59 -21.52 -11.01
CA ALA A 251 -19.72 -21.82 -11.88
C ALA A 251 -19.46 -21.32 -13.31
N GLU A 252 -18.84 -20.16 -13.46
CA GLU A 252 -18.39 -19.66 -14.75
C GLU A 252 -17.36 -20.62 -15.38
N LEU A 253 -16.29 -20.96 -14.67
CA LEU A 253 -15.26 -21.89 -15.17
C LEU A 253 -15.85 -23.27 -15.55
N ASN A 254 -16.89 -23.71 -14.84
CA ASN A 254 -17.59 -24.97 -15.14
C ASN A 254 -18.37 -24.95 -16.45
N ASN A 255 -18.76 -23.78 -16.94
CA ASN A 255 -19.68 -23.65 -18.09
C ASN A 255 -19.11 -22.80 -19.24
N ILE A 256 -17.94 -22.19 -19.06
CA ILE A 256 -17.30 -21.37 -20.08
C ILE A 256 -16.90 -22.18 -21.32
N ASN A 257 -17.13 -21.59 -22.48
CA ASN A 257 -16.68 -22.05 -23.78
C ASN A 257 -16.49 -20.86 -24.74
N PRO A 258 -15.86 -21.06 -25.91
CA PRO A 258 -15.60 -19.96 -26.84
C PRO A 258 -16.86 -19.20 -27.30
N ASP A 259 -18.02 -19.86 -27.30
CA ASP A 259 -19.27 -19.28 -27.77
C ASP A 259 -19.96 -18.40 -26.71
N ASN A 260 -19.66 -18.60 -25.42
CA ASN A 260 -20.35 -17.92 -24.31
C ASN A 260 -19.43 -17.08 -23.42
N GLN A 261 -18.12 -17.06 -23.68
CA GLN A 261 -17.15 -16.35 -22.87
C GLN A 261 -17.48 -14.85 -22.73
N GLU A 262 -17.81 -14.19 -23.84
CA GLU A 262 -18.18 -12.76 -23.84
C GLU A 262 -19.46 -12.50 -23.02
N ALA A 263 -20.41 -13.44 -23.01
CA ALA A 263 -21.63 -13.30 -22.23
C ALA A 263 -21.35 -13.37 -20.71
N PHE A 264 -20.40 -14.22 -20.28
CA PHE A 264 -19.98 -14.24 -18.88
C PHE A 264 -19.24 -12.95 -18.48
N GLU A 265 -18.45 -12.40 -19.38
CA GLU A 265 -17.79 -11.12 -19.17
C GLU A 265 -18.78 -9.97 -19.00
N GLU A 266 -19.75 -9.82 -19.91
CA GLU A 266 -20.79 -8.80 -19.76
C GLU A 266 -21.62 -9.02 -18.48
N PHE A 267 -21.89 -10.28 -18.10
CA PHE A 267 -22.54 -10.60 -16.83
C PHE A 267 -21.76 -10.06 -15.63
N ARG A 268 -20.44 -10.25 -15.56
CA ARG A 268 -19.61 -9.69 -14.46
C ARG A 268 -19.65 -8.17 -14.46
N ILE A 269 -19.58 -7.54 -15.63
CA ILE A 269 -19.64 -6.09 -15.80
C ILE A 269 -20.98 -5.55 -15.31
N GLU A 270 -22.09 -6.15 -15.72
CA GLU A 270 -23.43 -5.71 -15.35
C GLU A 270 -23.66 -5.84 -13.84
N VAL A 271 -23.33 -6.99 -13.24
CA VAL A 271 -23.47 -7.19 -11.80
C VAL A 271 -22.62 -6.19 -11.02
N SER A 272 -21.36 -6.00 -11.42
CA SER A 272 -20.45 -5.06 -10.75
C SER A 272 -20.95 -3.61 -10.85
N ARG A 273 -21.44 -3.22 -12.03
CA ARG A 273 -22.05 -1.90 -12.27
C ARG A 273 -23.28 -1.67 -11.39
N ASN A 274 -24.14 -2.68 -11.24
CA ASN A 274 -25.31 -2.61 -10.37
C ASN A 274 -24.91 -2.51 -8.90
N LEU A 275 -23.96 -3.34 -8.45
CA LEU A 275 -23.43 -3.28 -7.08
C LEU A 275 -22.83 -1.92 -6.76
N LYS A 276 -22.08 -1.31 -7.69
CA LYS A 276 -21.54 0.04 -7.53
C LYS A 276 -22.62 1.09 -7.24
N LYS A 277 -23.79 0.98 -7.87
CA LYS A 277 -24.94 1.87 -7.61
C LYS A 277 -25.59 1.57 -6.26
N LEU A 278 -25.81 0.29 -5.95
CA LEU A 278 -26.49 -0.12 -4.72
C LEU A 278 -25.71 0.24 -3.45
N VAL A 279 -24.39 0.22 -3.50
CA VAL A 279 -23.54 0.59 -2.36
C VAL A 279 -23.24 2.08 -2.29
N ALA A 280 -23.72 2.90 -3.23
CA ALA A 280 -23.41 4.33 -3.25
C ALA A 280 -23.81 5.01 -1.94
N ASP A 281 -24.98 4.67 -1.41
CA ASP A 281 -25.57 5.24 -0.19
C ASP A 281 -25.06 4.57 1.11
N LEU A 282 -24.26 3.50 1.01
CA LEU A 282 -23.64 2.91 2.20
C LEU A 282 -22.54 3.83 2.74
N PRO A 283 -22.36 3.90 4.07
CA PRO A 283 -21.32 4.70 4.68
C PRO A 283 -19.94 4.22 4.21
N ASP A 284 -19.03 5.18 4.03
CA ASP A 284 -17.63 4.85 3.78
C ASP A 284 -17.02 4.18 5.02
N PRO A 285 -16.05 3.27 4.85
CA PRO A 285 -15.40 2.62 5.97
C PRO A 285 -14.79 3.67 6.91
N VAL A 286 -15.06 3.53 8.21
CA VAL A 286 -14.43 4.36 9.24
C VAL A 286 -12.97 3.96 9.31
N ASP A 287 -12.05 4.89 9.03
CA ASP A 287 -10.61 4.70 9.20
C ASP A 287 -10.29 4.56 10.70
N ASN A 288 -10.49 3.37 11.24
CA ASN A 288 -9.98 3.02 12.57
C ASN A 288 -8.47 2.75 12.45
N GLU A 289 -7.69 3.82 12.26
CA GLU A 289 -6.23 3.81 12.49
C GLU A 289 -5.87 4.10 13.96
N ASP A 290 -6.84 4.42 14.82
CA ASP A 290 -6.63 4.68 16.24
C ASP A 290 -7.21 3.57 17.13
N SER A 291 -6.45 2.48 17.32
CA SER A 291 -6.59 1.54 18.47
C SER A 291 -5.28 0.79 18.71
#